data_AF-A0A843J069-F1
#
_entry.id   AF-A0A843J069-F1
#
_cell.length_a   1.000
_cell.length_b   1.000
_cell.length_c   1.000
_cell.angle_alpha   90.00
_cell.angle_beta   90.00
_cell.angle_gamma   90.00
#
_symmetry.space_group_name_H-M   'P 1'
#
loop_
_entity.id
_entity.type
_entity.pdbx_description
1 polymer ?
#
loop_
_entity_poly.entity_id
_entity_poly.type
_entity_poly.pdbx_seq_one_letter_code
_entity_poly.pdbx_strand_id
1 'polypeptide(L)'
;MTANKILPTTVVGSYPAVRSKGLKSLFNPYASSLETAVGDQVKAGVDIISTGQVRGDMITSLTSQIPGIRDQSVIGTLKPTQSAMTVDDTKYALSRHSQVKAMLAGPSTIAHALKIDTPLYRNRDEVIMDLAKVLAAEALRLQDTGISIFQIDEPILSTGIADMNTAQAAVREITKNLKVTTCIHVCGDIDGVIDSLLKMPVDIIDLEFSCNEKNLECVGRKEFGDKRIGFGAVDSTDTSIDSVEAIKSRIEKGVELFGAGKLLIDPDCGLRMHTRETAFGKLSNMCAAADEVRREL
;
A
#
# COMPACT_ATOMS: atom_id res chain seq x y z
N MET A 1 2.59 4.27 -21.72
CA MET A 1 1.48 5.13 -22.17
C MET A 1 0.40 5.20 -21.08
N THR A 2 0.70 5.70 -19.89
CA THR A 2 -0.21 5.62 -18.72
C THR A 2 -0.49 6.96 -18.03
N ALA A 3 0.17 8.05 -18.43
CA ALA A 3 0.07 9.34 -17.72
C ALA A 3 -1.34 9.97 -17.74
N ASN A 4 -2.23 9.55 -18.65
CA ASN A 4 -3.55 10.17 -18.84
C ASN A 4 -4.73 9.18 -18.73
N LYS A 5 -4.54 7.96 -18.20
CA LYS A 5 -5.64 7.01 -18.05
C LYS A 5 -6.54 7.45 -16.88
N ILE A 6 -7.80 7.77 -17.18
CA ILE A 6 -8.85 8.04 -16.19
C ILE A 6 -9.19 6.72 -15.49
N LEU A 7 -9.48 6.74 -14.18
CA LEU A 7 -9.73 5.53 -13.37
C LEU A 7 -8.67 4.42 -13.59
N PRO A 8 -7.36 4.71 -13.39
CA PRO A 8 -6.35 3.67 -13.49
C PRO A 8 -6.53 2.66 -12.36
N THR A 9 -6.31 1.38 -12.63
CA THR A 9 -6.38 0.32 -11.63
C THR A 9 -5.05 0.10 -10.94
N THR A 10 -5.07 -0.20 -9.65
CA THR A 10 -3.89 -0.59 -8.87
C THR A 10 -4.27 -1.63 -7.83
N VAL A 11 -3.33 -1.96 -6.95
CA VAL A 11 -3.51 -2.87 -5.82
C VAL A 11 -2.96 -2.20 -4.58
N VAL A 12 -3.49 -2.48 -3.40
CA VAL A 12 -2.91 -1.93 -2.15
C VAL A 12 -1.46 -2.40 -1.98
N GLY A 13 -1.21 -3.71 -2.10
CA GLY A 13 0.16 -4.21 -2.05
C GLY A 13 0.24 -5.72 -2.03
N SER A 14 -0.19 -6.33 -0.92
CA SER A 14 0.05 -7.76 -0.69
C SER A 14 -0.82 -8.69 -1.56
N TYR A 15 -0.25 -9.84 -1.93
CA TYR A 15 -0.88 -10.86 -2.76
C TYR A 15 -0.59 -12.27 -2.20
N PRO A 16 -1.44 -13.28 -2.45
CA PRO A 16 -1.22 -14.63 -1.93
C PRO A 16 0.13 -15.21 -2.36
N ALA A 17 0.90 -15.68 -1.38
CA ALA A 17 2.16 -16.37 -1.63
C ALA A 17 1.88 -17.79 -2.16
N VAL A 18 2.67 -18.24 -3.12
CA VAL A 18 2.63 -19.62 -3.63
C VAL A 18 3.88 -20.38 -3.23
N ARG A 19 3.70 -21.66 -2.85
CA ARG A 19 4.85 -22.52 -2.54
C ARG A 19 5.72 -22.70 -3.77
N SER A 20 6.98 -22.32 -3.66
CA SER A 20 8.00 -22.62 -4.65
C SER A 20 8.25 -24.14 -4.70
N LYS A 21 8.38 -24.71 -5.91
CA LYS A 21 8.78 -26.11 -6.14
C LYS A 21 10.09 -26.16 -6.95
N GLY A 22 10.98 -27.08 -6.60
CA GLY A 22 12.19 -27.39 -7.39
C GLY A 22 13.47 -26.64 -6.96
N LEU A 23 14.58 -26.92 -7.66
CA LEU A 23 15.94 -26.50 -7.24
C LEU A 23 16.11 -24.98 -7.07
N LYS A 24 15.34 -24.15 -7.81
CA LYS A 24 15.39 -22.69 -7.72
C LYS A 24 14.95 -22.16 -6.35
N SER A 25 14.10 -22.88 -5.61
CA SER A 25 13.65 -22.45 -4.28
C SER A 25 14.74 -22.48 -3.22
N LEU A 26 15.82 -23.25 -3.46
CA LEU A 26 16.97 -23.31 -2.55
C LEU A 26 17.79 -22.02 -2.57
N PHE A 27 17.76 -21.26 -3.68
CA PHE A 27 18.52 -20.03 -3.84
C PHE A 27 17.67 -18.78 -3.60
N ASN A 28 16.39 -18.81 -3.97
CA ASN A 28 15.43 -17.75 -3.63
C ASN A 28 14.05 -18.37 -3.36
N PRO A 29 13.65 -18.53 -2.08
CA PRO A 29 12.38 -19.17 -1.73
C PRO A 29 11.16 -18.33 -2.15
N TYR A 30 11.33 -17.02 -2.37
CA TYR A 30 10.24 -16.10 -2.70
C TYR A 30 10.06 -15.86 -4.20
N ALA A 31 11.01 -16.30 -5.03
CA ALA A 31 10.99 -16.04 -6.48
C ALA A 31 9.66 -16.46 -7.11
N SER A 32 9.20 -17.70 -6.88
CA SER A 32 7.95 -18.18 -7.46
C SER A 32 6.72 -17.37 -7.01
N SER A 33 6.72 -16.89 -5.77
CA SER A 33 5.63 -16.02 -5.29
C SER A 33 5.66 -14.66 -5.96
N LEU A 34 6.84 -14.06 -6.11
CA LEU A 34 7.02 -12.77 -6.78
C LEU A 34 6.61 -12.86 -8.26
N GLU A 35 7.11 -13.87 -8.96
CA GLU A 35 6.78 -14.12 -10.37
C GLU A 35 5.27 -14.33 -10.56
N THR A 36 4.62 -15.03 -9.61
CA THR A 36 3.18 -15.28 -9.64
C THR A 36 2.39 -14.00 -9.37
N ALA A 37 2.72 -13.25 -8.32
CA ALA A 37 2.01 -12.02 -7.98
C ALA A 37 2.10 -10.99 -9.12
N VAL A 38 3.30 -10.78 -9.66
CA VAL A 38 3.53 -9.86 -10.80
C VAL A 38 2.81 -10.38 -12.05
N GLY A 39 2.95 -11.67 -12.37
CA GLY A 39 2.32 -12.26 -13.55
C GLY A 39 0.79 -12.22 -13.51
N ASP A 40 0.20 -12.49 -12.35
CA ASP A 40 -1.25 -12.47 -12.16
C ASP A 40 -1.80 -11.05 -12.26
N GLN A 41 -1.15 -10.05 -11.65
CA GLN A 41 -1.57 -8.65 -11.75
C GLN A 41 -1.50 -8.12 -13.19
N VAL A 42 -0.41 -8.42 -13.90
CA VAL A 42 -0.29 -8.06 -15.32
C VAL A 42 -1.36 -8.76 -16.16
N LYS A 43 -1.61 -10.05 -15.92
CA LYS A 43 -2.63 -10.83 -16.64
C LYS A 43 -4.05 -10.34 -16.34
N ALA A 44 -4.33 -9.89 -15.12
CA ALA A 44 -5.62 -9.34 -14.73
C ALA A 44 -5.89 -7.95 -15.36
N GLY A 45 -4.85 -7.29 -15.89
CA GLY A 45 -4.98 -5.97 -16.53
C GLY A 45 -4.80 -4.79 -15.57
N VAL A 46 -4.12 -5.00 -14.44
CA VAL A 46 -3.84 -3.93 -13.47
C VAL A 46 -2.88 -2.89 -14.07
N ASP A 47 -3.26 -1.61 -14.05
CA ASP A 47 -2.47 -0.52 -14.66
C ASP A 47 -1.22 -0.17 -13.87
N ILE A 48 -1.24 -0.31 -12.54
CA ILE A 48 -0.09 -0.03 -11.67
C ILE A 48 0.06 -1.20 -10.70
N ILE A 49 1.01 -2.09 -11.00
CA ILE A 49 1.21 -3.34 -10.25
C ILE A 49 2.10 -3.14 -9.02
N SER A 50 2.12 -4.11 -8.11
CA SER A 50 3.05 -4.21 -6.97
C SER A 50 3.93 -5.47 -7.07
N THR A 51 4.84 -5.63 -6.10
CA THR A 51 5.61 -6.87 -5.91
C THR A 51 4.84 -7.96 -5.16
N GLY A 52 3.60 -7.68 -4.72
CA GLY A 52 2.80 -8.60 -3.91
C GLY A 52 3.23 -8.74 -2.45
N GLN A 53 4.27 -8.01 -2.00
CA GLN A 53 4.87 -8.11 -0.65
C GLN A 53 5.09 -9.58 -0.20
N VAL A 54 5.52 -10.45 -1.10
CA VAL A 54 5.46 -11.91 -0.91
C VAL A 54 6.48 -12.48 0.10
N ARG A 55 7.35 -11.65 0.67
CA ARG A 55 8.45 -12.07 1.57
C ARG A 55 8.05 -12.39 3.01
N GLY A 56 6.80 -12.14 3.38
CA GLY A 56 6.29 -12.39 4.72
C GLY A 56 5.24 -11.35 5.11
N ASP A 57 4.92 -11.27 6.40
CA ASP A 57 4.08 -10.18 6.88
C ASP A 57 4.78 -8.82 6.73
N MET A 58 3.99 -7.75 6.64
CA MET A 58 4.46 -6.40 6.34
C MET A 58 5.40 -5.81 7.41
N ILE A 59 5.39 -6.36 8.63
CA ILE A 59 6.20 -5.87 9.74
C ILE A 59 7.50 -6.67 9.82
N THR A 60 7.45 -7.97 10.08
CA THR A 60 8.64 -8.80 10.33
C THR A 60 9.59 -8.83 9.14
N SER A 61 9.06 -8.89 7.91
CA SER A 61 9.88 -8.94 6.69
C SER A 61 10.73 -7.68 6.51
N LEU A 62 10.27 -6.55 7.06
CA LEU A 62 10.95 -5.28 7.04
C LEU A 62 11.84 -5.09 8.27
N THR A 63 11.29 -5.28 9.47
CA THR A 63 11.96 -4.97 10.74
C THR A 63 13.14 -5.88 11.03
N SER A 64 13.13 -7.13 10.54
CA SER A 64 14.25 -8.08 10.68
C SER A 64 15.55 -7.61 10.01
N GLN A 65 15.47 -6.62 9.10
CA GLN A 65 16.62 -6.07 8.39
C GLN A 65 17.15 -4.78 9.02
N ILE A 66 16.41 -4.17 9.97
CA ILE A 66 16.72 -2.87 10.55
C ILE A 66 17.65 -3.04 11.77
N PRO A 67 18.88 -2.50 11.72
CA PRO A 67 19.76 -2.47 12.89
C PRO A 67 19.08 -1.78 14.07
N GLY A 68 19.17 -2.40 15.25
CA GLY A 68 18.50 -1.93 16.47
C GLY A 68 17.18 -2.63 16.77
N ILE A 69 16.68 -3.49 15.86
CA ILE A 69 15.52 -4.34 16.09
C ILE A 69 15.95 -5.81 16.13
N ARG A 70 15.43 -6.56 17.11
CA ARG A 70 15.58 -8.02 17.20
C ARG A 70 14.34 -8.62 17.83
N ASP A 71 13.83 -9.73 17.29
CA ASP A 71 12.67 -10.47 17.82
C ASP A 71 11.47 -9.56 18.13
N GLN A 72 11.10 -8.70 17.16
CA GLN A 72 10.04 -7.70 17.29
C GLN A 72 10.19 -6.73 18.47
N SER A 73 11.43 -6.52 18.93
CA SER A 73 11.77 -5.57 19.99
C SER A 73 12.81 -4.56 19.51
N VAL A 74 12.59 -3.28 19.80
CA VAL A 74 13.58 -2.22 19.65
C VAL A 74 14.56 -2.32 20.82
N ILE A 75 15.78 -2.78 20.54
CA ILE A 75 16.82 -3.05 21.55
C ILE A 75 17.94 -2.02 21.53
N GLY A 76 17.98 -1.16 20.51
CA GLY A 76 19.05 -0.18 20.32
C GLY A 76 18.69 0.92 19.33
N THR A 77 19.67 1.77 19.00
CA THR A 77 19.51 2.84 18.01
C THR A 77 19.13 2.28 16.64
N LEU A 78 18.04 2.81 16.08
CA LEU A 78 17.60 2.48 14.73
C LEU A 78 18.47 3.18 13.69
N LYS A 79 18.91 2.43 12.67
CA LYS A 79 19.77 2.97 11.60
C LYS A 79 19.29 2.48 10.22
N PRO A 80 19.52 3.26 9.15
CA PRO A 80 19.31 2.78 7.79
C PRO A 80 20.03 1.46 7.55
N THR A 81 19.38 0.56 6.81
CA THR A 81 19.98 -0.71 6.41
C THR A 81 21.16 -0.47 5.47
N GLN A 82 22.18 -1.34 5.50
CA GLN A 82 23.31 -1.23 4.58
C GLN A 82 22.93 -1.61 3.15
N SER A 83 22.11 -2.65 2.99
CA SER A 83 21.57 -3.13 1.73
C SER A 83 20.12 -2.72 1.55
N ALA A 84 19.69 -2.57 0.30
CA ALA A 84 18.28 -2.40 -0.02
C ALA A 84 17.46 -3.64 0.40
N MET A 85 16.24 -3.41 0.85
CA MET A 85 15.37 -4.45 1.41
C MET A 85 14.48 -5.09 0.35
N THR A 86 13.89 -4.28 -0.53
CA THR A 86 12.91 -4.75 -1.54
C THR A 86 13.24 -4.33 -2.97
N VAL A 87 14.34 -3.59 -3.20
CA VAL A 87 14.74 -3.07 -4.51
C VAL A 87 14.88 -4.14 -5.58
N ASP A 88 15.41 -5.33 -5.28
CA ASP A 88 15.59 -6.38 -6.29
C ASP A 88 14.25 -6.95 -6.77
N ASP A 89 13.26 -7.08 -5.87
CA ASP A 89 11.91 -7.49 -6.23
C ASP A 89 11.23 -6.41 -7.08
N THR A 90 11.43 -5.14 -6.74
CA THR A 90 10.93 -4.01 -7.50
C THR A 90 11.53 -3.95 -8.90
N LYS A 91 12.85 -4.17 -9.04
CA LYS A 91 13.52 -4.25 -10.35
C LYS A 91 12.96 -5.39 -11.20
N TYR A 92 12.67 -6.54 -10.60
CA TYR A 92 12.00 -7.63 -11.31
C TYR A 92 10.61 -7.22 -11.79
N ALA A 93 9.78 -6.62 -10.93
CA ALA A 93 8.45 -6.15 -11.33
C ALA A 93 8.52 -5.12 -12.47
N LEU A 94 9.46 -4.18 -12.40
CA LEU A 94 9.71 -3.18 -13.45
C LEU A 94 10.19 -3.81 -14.77
N SER A 95 10.86 -4.96 -14.72
CA SER A 95 11.22 -5.72 -15.91
C SER A 95 10.02 -6.39 -16.59
N ARG A 96 8.86 -6.46 -15.92
CA ARG A 96 7.62 -7.08 -16.41
C ARG A 96 6.53 -6.06 -16.71
N HIS A 97 6.55 -4.91 -16.05
CA HIS A 97 5.54 -3.87 -16.21
C HIS A 97 6.14 -2.47 -16.00
N SER A 98 5.75 -1.51 -16.85
CA SER A 98 6.32 -0.16 -16.84
C SER A 98 5.84 0.75 -15.71
N GLN A 99 4.77 0.35 -15.01
CA GLN A 99 4.22 1.09 -13.88
C GLN A 99 4.17 0.17 -12.66
N VAL A 100 4.97 0.50 -11.66
CA VAL A 100 5.08 -0.27 -10.42
C VAL A 100 4.91 0.67 -9.24
N LYS A 101 4.04 0.28 -8.31
CA LYS A 101 3.90 0.86 -6.98
C LYS A 101 4.80 0.05 -6.02
N ALA A 102 5.70 0.71 -5.32
CA ALA A 102 6.42 0.11 -4.19
C ALA A 102 5.81 0.60 -2.88
N MET A 103 5.89 -0.22 -1.84
CA MET A 103 5.27 0.07 -0.54
C MET A 103 6.14 -0.41 0.61
N LEU A 104 6.05 0.31 1.72
CA LEU A 104 6.60 -0.08 3.02
C LEU A 104 5.52 0.08 4.09
N ALA A 105 5.55 -0.76 5.12
CA ALA A 105 4.82 -0.48 6.34
C ALA A 105 5.30 0.86 6.92
N GLY A 106 4.37 1.69 7.35
CA GLY A 106 4.66 3.01 7.88
C GLY A 106 5.26 2.97 9.28
N PRO A 107 5.97 4.05 9.67
CA PRO A 107 6.69 4.11 10.94
C PRO A 107 5.77 3.99 12.16
N SER A 108 4.53 4.50 12.08
CA SER A 108 3.56 4.47 13.18
C SER A 108 3.07 3.04 13.40
N THR A 109 2.72 2.33 12.33
CA THR A 109 2.28 0.94 12.35
C THR A 109 3.38 0.02 12.85
N ILE A 110 4.61 0.20 12.34
CA ILE A 110 5.77 -0.57 12.82
C ILE A 110 6.01 -0.33 14.31
N ALA A 111 6.05 0.92 14.77
CA ALA A 111 6.33 1.22 16.17
C ALA A 111 5.29 0.65 17.14
N HIS A 112 4.02 0.54 16.72
CA HIS A 112 2.95 -0.07 17.53
C HIS A 112 2.95 -1.60 17.49
N ALA A 113 3.55 -2.20 16.46
CA ALA A 113 3.76 -3.65 16.39
C ALA A 113 4.98 -4.13 17.19
N LEU A 114 5.88 -3.22 17.58
CA LEU A 114 7.13 -3.55 18.28
C LEU A 114 7.05 -3.30 19.79
N LYS A 115 7.75 -4.14 20.55
CA LYS A 115 8.10 -3.84 21.95
C LYS A 115 9.26 -2.84 21.97
N ILE A 116 9.24 -1.89 22.89
CA ILE A 116 10.40 -1.02 23.18
C ILE A 116 11.15 -1.64 24.35
N ASP A 117 12.35 -2.17 24.10
CA ASP A 117 13.17 -2.94 25.06
C ASP A 117 14.56 -2.31 25.22
N THR A 118 14.57 -0.99 25.39
CA THR A 118 15.80 -0.19 25.53
C THR A 118 15.49 1.13 26.23
N PRO A 119 16.40 1.69 27.05
CA PRO A 119 16.20 2.99 27.69
C PRO A 119 16.45 4.18 26.74
N LEU A 120 16.88 3.92 25.49
CA LEU A 120 17.20 4.97 24.52
C LEU A 120 15.98 5.78 24.05
N TYR A 121 14.80 5.16 24.11
CA TYR A 121 13.54 5.77 23.68
C TYR A 121 12.63 5.96 24.90
N ARG A 122 12.18 7.20 25.11
CA ARG A 122 11.30 7.55 26.23
C ARG A 122 9.85 7.18 25.96
N ASN A 123 9.46 7.21 24.69
CA ASN A 123 8.12 6.92 24.23
C ASN A 123 8.15 6.37 22.80
N ARG A 124 6.98 5.98 22.31
CA ARG A 124 6.83 5.41 20.97
C ARG A 124 7.00 6.46 19.87
N ASP A 125 6.68 7.72 20.13
CA ASP A 125 6.80 8.79 19.14
C ASP A 125 8.25 9.02 18.70
N GLU A 126 9.20 8.87 19.61
CA GLU A 126 10.63 8.89 19.27
C GLU A 126 11.04 7.72 18.37
N VAL A 127 10.49 6.53 18.62
CA VAL A 127 10.69 5.35 17.77
C VAL A 127 10.10 5.58 16.38
N ILE A 128 8.90 6.17 16.29
CA ILE A 128 8.24 6.52 15.03
C ILE A 128 9.14 7.46 14.21
N MET A 129 9.69 8.51 14.83
CA MET A 129 10.53 9.47 14.12
C MET A 129 11.87 8.88 13.67
N ASP A 130 12.47 7.98 14.43
CA ASP A 130 13.71 7.30 14.01
C ASP A 130 13.44 6.25 12.93
N LEU A 131 12.33 5.50 13.01
CA LEU A 131 11.86 4.63 11.93
C LEU A 131 11.64 5.44 10.65
N ALA A 132 11.06 6.63 10.73
CA ALA A 132 10.84 7.48 9.56
C ALA A 132 12.14 7.79 8.81
N LYS A 133 13.24 8.07 9.54
CA LYS A 133 14.57 8.31 8.93
C LYS A 133 15.12 7.04 8.27
N VAL A 134 14.92 5.87 8.89
CA VAL A 134 15.32 4.58 8.31
C VAL A 134 14.56 4.32 7.01
N LEU A 135 13.24 4.51 7.04
CA LEU A 135 12.37 4.27 5.89
C LEU A 135 12.58 5.29 4.76
N ALA A 136 12.92 6.54 5.09
CA ALA A 136 13.26 7.56 4.10
C ALA A 136 14.45 7.14 3.21
N ALA A 137 15.46 6.49 3.80
CA ALA A 137 16.60 5.98 3.04
C ALA A 137 16.20 4.86 2.08
N GLU A 138 15.30 3.97 2.48
CA GLU A 138 14.79 2.92 1.59
C GLU A 138 13.85 3.47 0.52
N ALA A 139 12.98 4.43 0.87
CA ALA A 139 12.09 5.09 -0.07
C ALA A 139 12.86 5.76 -1.23
N LEU A 140 14.00 6.39 -0.93
CA LEU A 140 14.90 6.95 -1.94
C LEU A 140 15.48 5.86 -2.86
N ARG A 141 15.96 4.74 -2.30
CA ARG A 141 16.46 3.61 -3.11
C ARG A 141 15.39 3.02 -4.00
N LEU A 142 14.16 2.92 -3.51
CA LEU A 142 13.02 2.43 -4.27
C LEU A 142 12.64 3.40 -5.39
N GLN A 143 12.62 4.71 -5.10
CA GLN A 143 12.44 5.74 -6.12
C GLN A 143 13.48 5.62 -7.24
N ASP A 144 14.75 5.42 -6.89
CA ASP A 144 15.85 5.33 -7.85
C ASP A 144 15.74 4.12 -8.81
N THR A 145 14.84 3.17 -8.52
CA THR A 145 14.52 2.08 -9.46
C THR A 145 13.62 2.52 -10.62
N GLY A 146 12.92 3.66 -10.50
CA GLY A 146 11.96 4.15 -11.50
C GLY A 146 10.51 3.75 -11.24
N ILE A 147 10.14 3.45 -9.99
CA ILE A 147 8.73 3.25 -9.60
C ILE A 147 7.87 4.47 -9.91
N SER A 148 6.58 4.24 -10.09
CA SER A 148 5.59 5.28 -10.41
C SER A 148 4.89 5.82 -9.16
N ILE A 149 4.76 5.00 -8.12
CA ILE A 149 4.16 5.38 -6.84
C ILE A 149 4.99 4.77 -5.69
N PHE A 150 5.27 5.55 -4.66
CA PHE A 150 5.75 5.06 -3.37
C PHE A 150 4.64 5.17 -2.32
N GLN A 151 4.25 4.06 -1.71
CA GLN A 151 3.16 3.97 -0.74
C GLN A 151 3.66 3.67 0.68
N ILE A 152 3.04 4.31 1.65
CA ILE A 152 3.26 4.09 3.08
C ILE A 152 1.98 3.46 3.64
N ASP A 153 2.06 2.23 4.15
CA ASP A 153 0.91 1.52 4.71
C ASP A 153 0.79 1.82 6.21
N GLU A 154 -0.24 2.58 6.62
CA GLU A 154 -0.44 3.04 7.99
C GLU A 154 -1.83 2.65 8.57
N PRO A 155 -2.22 1.36 8.57
CA PRO A 155 -3.51 0.92 9.12
C PRO A 155 -3.69 1.28 10.59
N ILE A 156 -2.62 1.52 11.36
CA ILE A 156 -2.75 1.92 12.77
C ILE A 156 -3.44 3.27 12.96
N LEU A 157 -3.41 4.14 11.94
CA LEU A 157 -3.92 5.51 12.07
C LEU A 157 -5.44 5.54 12.21
N SER A 158 -6.18 4.60 11.63
CA SER A 158 -7.64 4.50 11.78
C SER A 158 -8.05 4.16 13.21
N THR A 159 -7.18 3.52 14.00
CA THR A 159 -7.48 3.16 15.39
C THR A 159 -7.46 4.34 16.36
N GLY A 160 -6.88 5.48 15.96
CA GLY A 160 -6.72 6.66 16.81
C GLY A 160 -5.68 6.54 17.94
N ILE A 161 -4.99 5.40 18.08
CA ILE A 161 -4.00 5.21 19.15
C ILE A 161 -2.67 5.93 18.88
N ALA A 162 -2.33 6.15 17.61
CA ALA A 162 -1.10 6.79 17.20
C ALA A 162 -1.26 8.32 17.22
N ASP A 163 -0.27 9.02 17.77
CA ASP A 163 -0.28 10.48 17.74
C ASP A 163 -0.19 10.99 16.29
N MET A 164 -1.21 11.72 15.88
CA MET A 164 -1.39 12.12 14.50
C MET A 164 -0.40 13.22 14.06
N ASN A 165 0.07 14.05 14.99
CA ASN A 165 1.10 15.05 14.69
C ASN A 165 2.44 14.37 14.40
N THR A 166 2.80 13.37 15.21
CA THR A 166 3.98 12.54 15.03
C THR A 166 3.88 11.75 13.73
N ALA A 167 2.73 11.13 13.44
CA ALA A 167 2.51 10.44 12.17
C ALA A 167 2.71 11.37 10.95
N GLN A 168 2.14 12.58 10.98
CA GLN A 168 2.34 13.56 9.91
C GLN A 168 3.80 13.99 9.77
N ALA A 169 4.52 14.20 10.88
CA ALA A 169 5.94 14.53 10.87
C ALA A 169 6.79 13.39 10.29
N ALA A 170 6.45 12.14 10.64
CA ALA A 170 7.11 10.94 10.16
C ALA A 170 6.90 10.71 8.66
N VAL A 171 5.66 10.85 8.18
CA VAL A 171 5.34 10.80 6.75
C VAL A 171 6.10 11.90 6.00
N ARG A 172 6.14 13.13 6.54
CA ARG A 172 6.92 14.23 5.96
C ARG A 172 8.40 13.92 5.85
N GLU A 173 8.97 13.29 6.88
CA GLU A 173 10.39 12.90 6.88
C GLU A 173 10.69 11.91 5.75
N ILE A 174 9.78 10.99 5.46
CA ILE A 174 9.90 10.02 4.36
C ILE A 174 9.69 10.70 3.00
N THR A 175 8.68 11.57 2.85
CA THR A 175 8.27 12.10 1.55
C THR A 175 9.03 13.35 1.10
N LYS A 176 9.66 14.11 2.01
CA LYS A 176 10.29 15.42 1.70
C LYS A 176 11.31 15.42 0.56
N ASN A 177 11.98 14.29 0.32
CA ASN A 177 13.01 14.15 -0.72
C ASN A 177 12.55 13.27 -1.90
N LEU A 178 11.32 12.78 -1.86
CA LEU A 178 10.73 12.02 -2.95
C LEU A 178 10.18 12.98 -4.01
N LYS A 179 10.39 12.61 -5.27
CA LYS A 179 9.86 13.25 -6.48
C LYS A 179 8.84 12.35 -7.17
N VAL A 180 8.83 11.05 -6.86
CA VAL A 180 7.79 10.12 -7.28
C VAL A 180 6.48 10.45 -6.57
N THR A 181 5.35 10.16 -7.21
CA THR A 181 4.03 10.24 -6.58
C THR A 181 4.01 9.41 -5.29
N THR A 182 3.49 10.01 -4.23
CA THR A 182 3.44 9.42 -2.90
C THR A 182 2.01 9.06 -2.51
N CYS A 183 1.84 7.93 -1.83
CA CYS A 183 0.56 7.42 -1.37
C CYS A 183 0.65 7.07 0.11
N ILE A 184 -0.45 7.26 0.85
CA ILE A 184 -0.65 6.63 2.15
C ILE A 184 -1.89 5.75 2.08
N HIS A 185 -1.78 4.50 2.52
CA HIS A 185 -2.92 3.60 2.65
C HIS A 185 -3.32 3.46 4.13
N VAL A 186 -4.61 3.66 4.42
CA VAL A 186 -5.20 3.50 5.75
C VAL A 186 -6.54 2.78 5.61
N CYS A 187 -6.62 1.54 6.11
CA CYS A 187 -7.86 0.76 6.14
C CYS A 187 -8.60 0.87 7.49
N GLY A 188 -9.88 0.50 7.52
CA GLY A 188 -10.75 0.57 8.71
C GLY A 188 -11.64 1.83 8.77
N ASP A 189 -12.17 2.14 9.96
CA ASP A 189 -13.02 3.31 10.19
C ASP A 189 -12.18 4.59 10.24
N ILE A 190 -12.45 5.52 9.32
CA ILE A 190 -11.68 6.76 9.19
C ILE A 190 -12.45 8.03 9.59
N ASP A 191 -13.69 7.92 10.07
CA ASP A 191 -14.53 9.10 10.37
C ASP A 191 -13.84 10.05 11.36
N GLY A 192 -13.24 9.50 12.41
CA GLY A 192 -12.53 10.27 13.44
C GLY A 192 -11.16 10.84 13.01
N VAL A 193 -10.60 10.40 11.88
CA VAL A 193 -9.21 10.72 11.48
C VAL A 193 -9.07 11.35 10.10
N ILE A 194 -10.12 11.36 9.28
CA ILE A 194 -10.07 11.82 7.88
C ILE A 194 -9.51 13.24 7.74
N ASP A 195 -9.89 14.18 8.60
CA ASP A 195 -9.40 15.57 8.54
C ASP A 195 -7.90 15.67 8.77
N SER A 196 -7.32 14.72 9.49
CA SER A 196 -5.89 14.63 9.69
C SER A 196 -5.18 13.87 8.56
N LEU A 197 -5.81 12.83 8.02
CA LEU A 197 -5.30 12.12 6.85
C LEU A 197 -5.19 13.04 5.63
N LEU A 198 -6.16 13.94 5.42
CA LEU A 198 -6.12 14.95 4.36
C LEU A 198 -4.97 15.95 4.50
N LYS A 199 -4.38 16.09 5.70
CA LYS A 199 -3.19 16.94 5.95
C LYS A 199 -1.88 16.21 5.73
N MET A 200 -1.91 14.89 5.49
CA MET A 200 -0.70 14.11 5.22
C MET A 200 0.01 14.65 3.98
N PRO A 201 1.35 14.79 4.02
CA PRO A 201 2.13 15.32 2.90
C PRO A 201 2.40 14.23 1.85
N VAL A 202 1.32 13.74 1.25
CA VAL A 202 1.28 12.76 0.16
C VAL A 202 0.35 13.20 -0.97
N ASP A 203 0.50 12.62 -2.15
CA ASP A 203 -0.32 12.96 -3.34
C ASP A 203 -1.62 12.14 -3.41
N ILE A 204 -1.62 10.92 -2.87
CA ILE A 204 -2.74 9.98 -2.88
C ILE A 204 -3.09 9.57 -1.44
N ILE A 205 -4.38 9.59 -1.10
CA ILE A 205 -4.92 8.92 0.10
C ILE A 205 -5.70 7.69 -0.37
N ASP A 206 -5.22 6.50 -0.03
CA ASP A 206 -5.80 5.19 -0.38
C ASP A 206 -6.62 4.67 0.81
N LEU A 207 -7.91 4.41 0.58
CA LEU A 207 -8.93 4.15 1.59
C LEU A 207 -9.86 3.01 1.19
N GLU A 208 -10.41 2.36 2.22
CA GLU A 208 -11.43 1.33 2.13
C GLU A 208 -12.84 1.94 1.98
N PHE A 209 -13.61 1.49 0.98
CA PHE A 209 -14.99 1.91 0.74
C PHE A 209 -15.96 0.76 0.48
N SER A 210 -15.51 -0.39 -0.05
CA SER A 210 -16.42 -1.44 -0.48
C SER A 210 -17.11 -2.15 0.69
N CYS A 211 -16.38 -2.44 1.78
CA CYS A 211 -16.96 -2.98 3.01
C CYS A 211 -17.35 -1.92 4.05
N ASN A 212 -17.12 -0.63 3.80
CA ASN A 212 -17.38 0.44 4.76
C ASN A 212 -18.07 1.67 4.12
N GLU A 213 -19.39 1.60 3.99
CA GLU A 213 -20.19 2.68 3.40
C GLU A 213 -20.13 4.00 4.21
N LYS A 214 -19.85 3.92 5.53
CA LYS A 214 -19.65 5.12 6.35
C LYS A 214 -18.44 5.94 5.92
N ASN A 215 -17.37 5.27 5.48
CA ASN A 215 -16.21 5.95 4.92
C ASN A 215 -16.62 6.76 3.70
N LEU A 216 -17.47 6.21 2.83
CA LEU A 216 -17.96 6.93 1.64
C LEU A 216 -18.73 8.19 2.03
N GLU A 217 -19.61 8.10 3.03
CA GLU A 217 -20.38 9.24 3.53
C GLU A 217 -19.50 10.33 4.16
N CYS A 218 -18.53 9.96 5.01
CA CYS A 218 -17.71 10.93 5.72
C CYS A 218 -16.70 11.60 4.79
N VAL A 219 -16.10 10.84 3.87
CA VAL A 219 -15.13 11.29 2.84
C VAL A 219 -15.82 12.13 1.77
N GLY A 220 -17.03 11.74 1.33
CA GLY A 220 -17.81 12.44 0.31
C GLY A 220 -18.16 13.89 0.67
N ARG A 221 -18.02 14.28 1.94
CA ARG A 221 -18.27 15.64 2.45
C ARG A 221 -16.99 16.48 2.59
N LYS A 222 -15.83 15.95 2.20
CA LYS A 222 -14.52 16.59 2.42
C LYS A 222 -13.92 17.11 1.13
N GLU A 223 -13.09 18.14 1.27
CA GLU A 223 -12.30 18.71 0.18
C GLU A 223 -10.92 18.07 0.12
N PHE A 224 -10.54 17.57 -1.06
CA PHE A 224 -9.26 16.87 -1.29
C PHE A 224 -8.17 17.78 -1.87
N GLY A 225 -8.52 19.00 -2.29
CA GLY A 225 -7.62 19.85 -3.07
C GLY A 225 -7.08 19.11 -4.30
N ASP A 226 -5.76 19.12 -4.45
CA ASP A 226 -5.03 18.45 -5.54
C ASP A 226 -4.78 16.95 -5.29
N LYS A 227 -5.15 16.43 -4.11
CA LYS A 227 -4.94 15.01 -3.79
C LYS A 227 -5.86 14.12 -4.63
N ARG A 228 -5.34 12.94 -4.95
CA ARG A 228 -6.06 11.83 -5.57
C ARG A 228 -6.49 10.82 -4.50
N ILE A 229 -7.41 9.94 -4.86
CA ILE A 229 -8.00 8.95 -3.95
C ILE A 229 -7.74 7.55 -4.50
N GLY A 230 -7.10 6.69 -3.71
CA GLY A 230 -7.18 5.24 -3.90
C GLY A 230 -8.53 4.78 -3.39
N PHE A 231 -9.35 4.25 -4.28
CA PHE A 231 -10.75 3.95 -4.04
C PHE A 231 -10.95 2.43 -3.98
N GLY A 232 -11.00 1.92 -2.75
CA GLY A 232 -11.33 0.54 -2.42
C GLY A 232 -12.70 0.12 -2.95
N ALA A 233 -12.72 -0.45 -4.15
CA ALA A 233 -13.94 -0.87 -4.85
C ALA A 233 -14.22 -2.38 -4.72
N VAL A 234 -13.28 -3.12 -4.14
CA VAL A 234 -13.36 -4.58 -3.96
C VAL A 234 -13.15 -4.94 -2.51
N ASP A 235 -14.10 -5.66 -1.94
CA ASP A 235 -14.04 -6.13 -0.55
C ASP A 235 -12.88 -7.11 -0.40
N SER A 236 -11.90 -6.76 0.44
CA SER A 236 -10.74 -7.60 0.72
C SER A 236 -10.97 -8.59 1.86
N THR A 237 -12.08 -8.48 2.58
CA THR A 237 -12.47 -9.34 3.70
C THR A 237 -13.37 -10.50 3.26
N ASP A 238 -14.19 -10.30 2.22
CA ASP A 238 -15.02 -11.36 1.64
C ASP A 238 -14.19 -12.27 0.71
N THR A 239 -14.21 -13.57 0.99
CA THR A 239 -13.59 -14.63 0.18
C THR A 239 -14.31 -14.94 -1.13
N SER A 240 -15.53 -14.45 -1.31
CA SER A 240 -16.26 -14.51 -2.58
C SER A 240 -15.68 -13.53 -3.60
N ILE A 241 -15.89 -13.76 -4.89
CA ILE A 241 -15.47 -12.81 -5.94
C ILE A 241 -16.66 -11.92 -6.28
N ASP A 242 -16.55 -10.61 -6.01
CA ASP A 242 -17.54 -9.61 -6.40
C ASP A 242 -17.80 -9.65 -7.92
N SER A 243 -19.06 -9.50 -8.32
CA SER A 243 -19.40 -9.40 -9.74
C SER A 243 -18.91 -8.07 -10.34
N VAL A 244 -18.71 -8.05 -11.66
CA VAL A 244 -18.32 -6.83 -12.39
C VAL A 244 -19.34 -5.71 -12.15
N GLU A 245 -20.63 -6.03 -12.17
CA GLU A 245 -21.73 -5.09 -11.97
C GLU A 245 -21.72 -4.47 -10.56
N ALA A 246 -21.43 -5.29 -9.53
CA ALA A 246 -21.33 -4.80 -8.16
C ALA A 246 -20.16 -3.83 -7.99
N ILE A 247 -18.99 -4.18 -8.54
CA ILE A 247 -17.80 -3.31 -8.50
C ILE A 247 -18.06 -2.02 -9.31
N LYS A 248 -18.64 -2.15 -10.50
CA LYS A 248 -19.00 -1.02 -11.37
C LYS A 248 -19.88 -0.01 -10.63
N SER A 249 -20.95 -0.47 -9.98
CA SER A 249 -21.85 0.41 -9.22
C SER A 249 -21.13 1.17 -8.10
N ARG A 250 -20.15 0.54 -7.43
CA ARG A 250 -19.31 1.21 -6.42
C ARG A 250 -18.41 2.26 -7.05
N ILE A 251 -17.78 1.95 -8.19
CA ILE A 251 -16.93 2.90 -8.92
C ILE A 251 -17.75 4.12 -9.38
N GLU A 252 -18.95 3.91 -9.92
CA GLU A 252 -19.85 5.00 -10.36
C GLU A 252 -20.21 5.94 -9.20
N LYS A 253 -20.54 5.40 -8.03
CA LYS A 253 -20.76 6.21 -6.81
C LYS A 253 -19.51 7.02 -6.44
N GLY A 254 -18.33 6.41 -6.51
CA GLY A 254 -17.07 7.11 -6.30
C GLY A 254 -16.86 8.24 -7.31
N VAL A 255 -17.17 8.00 -8.58
CA VAL A 255 -17.08 9.00 -9.65
C VAL A 255 -18.03 10.18 -9.41
N GLU A 256 -19.26 9.91 -8.99
CA GLU A 256 -20.24 10.95 -8.65
C GLU A 256 -19.75 11.86 -7.51
N LEU A 257 -19.16 11.26 -6.47
CA LEU A 257 -18.71 12.01 -5.28
C LEU A 257 -17.39 12.75 -5.48
N PHE A 258 -16.43 12.15 -6.18
CA PHE A 258 -15.05 12.63 -6.21
C PHE A 258 -14.57 13.09 -7.59
N GLY A 259 -15.29 12.72 -8.64
CA GLY A 259 -14.90 12.94 -10.03
C GLY A 259 -13.89 11.90 -10.53
N ALA A 260 -14.12 11.39 -11.74
CA ALA A 260 -13.32 10.31 -12.33
C ALA A 260 -11.81 10.61 -12.45
N GLY A 261 -11.43 11.88 -12.61
CA GLY A 261 -10.03 12.30 -12.71
C GLY A 261 -9.22 12.14 -11.42
N LYS A 262 -9.88 12.05 -10.26
CA LYS A 262 -9.22 11.95 -8.95
C LYS A 262 -8.99 10.52 -8.49
N LEU A 263 -9.74 9.56 -9.02
CA LEU A 263 -9.73 8.18 -8.51
C LEU A 263 -8.60 7.33 -9.11
N LEU A 264 -8.12 6.38 -8.31
CA LEU A 264 -7.42 5.17 -8.69
C LEU A 264 -8.21 4.02 -8.10
N ILE A 265 -8.51 2.98 -8.87
CA ILE A 265 -9.37 1.88 -8.42
C ILE A 265 -8.51 0.73 -7.90
N ASP A 266 -8.73 0.32 -6.66
CA ASP A 266 -8.03 -0.79 -6.01
C ASP A 266 -8.97 -1.58 -5.08
N PRO A 267 -8.50 -2.70 -4.50
CA PRO A 267 -9.21 -3.37 -3.42
C PRO A 267 -9.11 -2.59 -2.09
N ASP A 268 -10.03 -2.84 -1.16
CA ASP A 268 -10.06 -2.19 0.16
C ASP A 268 -8.76 -2.40 0.98
N CYS A 269 -8.09 -3.53 0.78
CA CYS A 269 -6.80 -3.83 1.42
C CYS A 269 -6.01 -4.85 0.58
N GLY A 270 -4.85 -5.28 1.08
CA GLY A 270 -4.05 -6.32 0.45
C GLY A 270 -4.76 -7.68 0.41
N LEU A 271 -4.54 -8.45 -0.67
CA LEU A 271 -5.26 -9.70 -0.93
C LEU A 271 -4.53 -10.96 -0.40
N ARG A 272 -3.49 -10.82 0.44
CA ARG A 272 -2.66 -11.96 0.92
C ARG A 272 -3.48 -13.09 1.54
N MET A 273 -4.58 -12.77 2.22
CA MET A 273 -5.40 -13.74 2.95
C MET A 273 -6.29 -14.59 2.04
N HIS A 274 -6.36 -14.28 0.74
CA HIS A 274 -7.14 -15.03 -0.25
C HIS A 274 -6.40 -16.22 -0.82
N THR A 275 -7.14 -17.11 -1.49
CA THR A 275 -6.52 -18.02 -2.44
C THR A 275 -6.03 -17.26 -3.66
N ARG A 276 -5.06 -17.81 -4.39
CA ARG A 276 -4.61 -17.22 -5.66
C ARG A 276 -5.76 -17.05 -6.66
N GLU A 277 -6.65 -18.03 -6.74
CA GLU A 277 -7.80 -18.01 -7.65
C GLU A 277 -8.76 -16.87 -7.32
N THR A 278 -9.13 -16.74 -6.04
CA THR A 278 -9.98 -15.65 -5.55
C THR A 278 -9.32 -14.29 -5.79
N ALA A 279 -8.03 -14.13 -5.46
CA ALA A 279 -7.33 -12.87 -5.62
C ALA A 279 -7.23 -12.47 -7.11
N PHE A 280 -6.90 -13.41 -7.99
CA PHE A 280 -6.86 -13.17 -9.43
C PHE A 280 -8.24 -12.80 -9.99
N GLY A 281 -9.29 -13.51 -9.56
CA GLY A 281 -10.67 -13.24 -9.98
C GLY A 281 -11.15 -11.86 -9.55
N LYS A 282 -10.90 -11.47 -8.30
CA LYS A 282 -11.18 -10.13 -7.76
C LYS A 282 -10.49 -9.03 -8.59
N LEU A 283 -9.19 -9.17 -8.86
CA LEU A 283 -8.46 -8.19 -9.67
C LEU A 283 -8.95 -8.14 -11.13
N SER A 284 -9.28 -9.28 -11.72
CA SER A 284 -9.78 -9.35 -13.10
C SER A 284 -11.15 -8.65 -13.22
N ASN A 285 -12.08 -8.91 -12.30
CA ASN A 285 -13.39 -8.28 -12.30
C ASN A 285 -13.29 -6.77 -12.01
N MET A 286 -12.38 -6.35 -11.14
CA MET A 286 -12.10 -4.94 -10.88
C MET A 286 -11.61 -4.20 -12.13
N CYS A 287 -10.68 -4.80 -12.87
CA CYS A 287 -10.18 -4.21 -14.10
C CYS A 287 -11.28 -4.14 -15.18
N ALA A 288 -12.09 -5.19 -15.31
CA ALA A 288 -13.24 -5.18 -16.22
C ALA A 288 -14.26 -4.10 -15.86
N ALA A 289 -14.59 -3.94 -14.57
CA ALA A 289 -15.53 -2.91 -14.10
C ALA A 289 -14.99 -1.49 -14.34
N ALA A 290 -13.73 -1.23 -14.02
CA ALA A 290 -13.10 0.07 -14.28
C ALA A 290 -13.04 0.40 -15.79
N ASP A 291 -12.82 -0.61 -16.63
CA ASP A 291 -12.86 -0.47 -18.08
C ASP A 291 -14.28 -0.17 -18.60
N GLU A 292 -15.30 -0.79 -18.03
CA GLU A 292 -16.70 -0.48 -18.35
C GLU A 292 -17.07 0.96 -18.01
N VAL A 293 -16.82 1.40 -16.77
CA VAL A 293 -17.10 2.79 -16.36
C VAL A 293 -16.35 3.78 -17.25
N ARG A 294 -15.08 3.50 -17.56
CA ARG A 294 -14.28 4.40 -18.42
C ARG A 294 -14.84 4.54 -19.83
N ARG A 295 -15.54 3.53 -20.38
CA ARG A 295 -16.18 3.64 -21.71
C ARG A 295 -17.45 4.50 -21.69
N GLU A 296 -18.02 4.72 -20.51
CA GLU A 296 -19.28 5.45 -20.32
C GLU A 296 -19.07 6.93 -19.96
N LEU A 297 -17.82 7.32 -19.64
CA LEU A 297 -17.38 8.70 -19.37
C LEU A 297 -16.89 9.40 -20.64
#